data_AF-K2IVG9-F1
#
_entry.id   AF-K2IVG9-F1
#
_cell.length_a   1.000
_cell.length_b   1.000
_cell.length_c   1.000
_cell.angle_alpha   90.00
_cell.angle_beta   90.00
_cell.angle_gamma   90.00
#
_symmetry.space_group_name_H-M   'P 1'
#
loop_
_entity.id
_entity.type
_entity.pdbx_description
1 polymer ?
#
loop_
_entity_poly.entity_id
_entity_poly.type
_entity_poly.pdbx_seq_one_letter_code
_entity_poly.pdbx_strand_id
1 'polypeptide(L)'
;MRTTRWITIYTILTVVMGGALGALILSVPRRNGALDWTGQMIAGGWMAWSFPVALFFWTIACLLILFTVLAVRFPETPRLGALRIETTRGDRLFITLLGSAFINLAWLGLSDAAQWGAIVPCLIYAFAVFRWL
;
A
#
# COMPACT_ATOMS: atom_id res chain seq x y z
N MET A 1 13.11 -13.13 29.82
CA MET A 1 11.95 -12.62 29.06
C MET A 1 12.19 -11.13 28.76
N ARG A 2 12.54 -10.74 27.53
CA ARG A 2 12.65 -9.31 27.18
C ARG A 2 11.23 -8.77 26.98
N THR A 3 10.82 -7.83 27.80
CA THR A 3 9.60 -7.05 27.58
C THR A 3 9.79 -6.22 26.32
N THR A 4 9.30 -6.73 25.19
CA THR A 4 9.28 -5.97 23.92
C THR A 4 8.52 -4.67 24.15
N ARG A 5 9.23 -3.53 24.04
CA ARG A 5 8.64 -2.19 24.17
C ARG A 5 7.95 -1.82 22.86
N TRP A 6 6.72 -2.29 22.69
CA TRP A 6 5.91 -2.07 21.49
C TRP A 6 5.72 -0.60 21.14
N ILE A 7 5.60 0.27 22.14
CA ILE A 7 5.55 1.73 21.92
C ILE A 7 6.80 2.22 21.18
N THR A 8 8.00 1.78 21.57
CA THR A 8 9.24 2.15 20.89
C THR A 8 9.27 1.67 19.45
N ILE A 9 8.78 0.46 19.18
CA ILE A 9 8.70 -0.07 17.81
C ILE A 9 7.74 0.76 16.96
N TYR A 10 6.52 1.03 17.46
CA TYR A 10 5.55 1.86 16.75
C TYR A 10 6.07 3.27 16.49
N THR A 11 6.70 3.90 17.49
CA THR A 11 7.26 5.24 17.34
C THR A 11 8.38 5.27 16.30
N ILE A 12 9.32 4.32 16.35
CA ILE A 12 10.41 4.23 15.36
C ILE A 12 9.85 4.05 13.96
N LEU A 13 8.92 3.10 13.76
CA LEU A 13 8.35 2.82 12.44
C LEU A 13 7.59 4.02 11.89
N THR A 14 6.77 4.69 12.70
CA THR A 14 6.06 5.89 12.28
C THR A 14 7.00 7.03 11.93
N VAL A 15 8.06 7.24 12.72
CA VAL A 15 9.07 8.28 12.45
C VAL A 15 9.83 7.98 11.16
N VAL A 16 10.26 6.73 10.95
CA VAL A 16 10.99 6.31 9.75
C VAL A 16 10.10 6.42 8.50
N MET A 17 8.86 5.92 8.55
CA MET A 17 7.93 5.98 7.41
C MET A 17 7.46 7.41 7.13
N GLY A 18 7.21 8.21 8.17
CA GLY A 18 6.87 9.62 8.06
C GLY A 18 8.01 10.46 7.53
N GLY A 19 9.26 10.18 7.95
CA GLY A 19 10.46 10.79 7.41
C GLY A 19 10.68 10.44 5.94
N ALA A 20 10.46 9.18 5.56
CA ALA A 20 10.51 8.74 4.16
C ALA A 20 9.45 9.45 3.30
N LEU A 21 8.22 9.58 3.80
CA LEU A 21 7.17 10.34 3.12
C LEU A 21 7.54 11.82 2.97
N GLY A 22 8.06 12.44 4.04
CA GLY A 22 8.56 13.81 4.01
C GLY A 22 9.66 13.99 2.96
N ALA A 23 10.63 13.08 2.90
CA ALA A 23 11.68 13.09 1.88
C ALA A 23 11.11 12.93 0.45
N LEU A 24 10.09 12.10 0.26
CA LEU A 24 9.40 11.97 -1.02
C LEU A 24 8.69 13.26 -1.44
N ILE A 25 8.02 13.95 -0.52
CA ILE A 25 7.34 15.22 -0.80
C ILE A 25 8.37 16.32 -1.10
N LEU A 26 9.48 16.35 -0.36
CA LEU A 26 10.55 17.33 -0.58
C LEU A 26 11.31 17.11 -1.90
N SER A 27 11.31 15.88 -2.43
CA SER A 27 11.93 15.53 -3.71
C SER A 27 11.00 15.74 -4.91
N VAL A 28 9.76 16.22 -4.72
CA VAL A 28 8.86 16.56 -5.82
C VAL A 28 9.48 17.66 -6.68
N PRO A 29 9.66 17.45 -8.00
CA PRO A 29 10.25 18.43 -8.88
C PRO A 29 9.38 19.68 -8.93
N ARG A 30 10.02 20.84 -9.14
CA ARG A 30 9.33 22.13 -9.27
C ARG A 30 9.50 22.65 -10.68
N ARG A 31 8.39 22.99 -11.33
CA ARG A 31 8.37 23.58 -12.67
C ARG A 31 7.70 24.96 -12.59
N ASN A 32 8.40 26.00 -13.03
CA ASN A 32 7.93 27.39 -12.98
C ASN A 32 7.48 27.87 -11.58
N GLY A 33 8.16 27.40 -10.52
CA GLY A 33 7.82 27.76 -9.14
C GLY A 33 6.65 26.97 -8.53
N ALA A 34 5.94 26.15 -9.31
CA ALA A 34 4.90 25.23 -8.84
C ALA A 34 5.44 23.80 -8.66
N LEU A 35 4.83 23.03 -7.76
CA LEU A 35 5.11 21.59 -7.59
C LEU A 35 4.56 20.83 -8.81
N ASP A 36 5.45 20.10 -9.48
CA ASP A 36 5.10 19.23 -10.60
C ASP A 36 4.85 17.81 -10.09
N TRP A 37 3.60 17.55 -9.68
CA TRP A 37 3.20 16.30 -9.03
C TRP A 37 3.31 15.06 -9.94
N THR A 38 3.18 15.22 -11.25
CA THR A 38 3.29 14.11 -12.20
C THR A 38 4.65 14.07 -12.89
N GLY A 39 5.48 15.08 -12.64
CA GLY A 39 6.84 15.20 -13.15
C GLY A 39 7.73 14.04 -12.71
N GLN A 40 8.70 13.71 -13.58
CA GLN A 40 9.74 12.74 -13.31
C GLN A 40 10.73 13.32 -12.28
N MET A 41 10.89 12.62 -11.16
CA MET A 41 11.74 13.01 -10.04
C MET A 41 13.23 12.74 -10.32
N ILE A 42 13.54 11.73 -11.14
CA ILE A 42 14.92 11.31 -11.47
C ILE A 42 15.17 11.53 -12.96
N ALA A 43 15.95 12.55 -13.32
CA ALA A 43 16.32 12.79 -14.70
C ALA A 43 17.14 11.62 -15.28
N GLY A 44 16.74 11.11 -16.46
CA GLY A 44 17.44 10.01 -17.14
C GLY A 44 17.19 8.61 -16.54
N GLY A 45 16.25 8.47 -15.61
CA GLY A 45 15.84 7.16 -15.09
C GLY A 45 15.24 6.26 -16.19
N TRP A 46 15.52 4.96 -16.11
CA TRP A 46 14.98 3.94 -17.03
C TRP A 46 13.45 3.77 -16.93
N MET A 47 12.88 4.16 -15.78
CA MET A 47 11.45 4.16 -15.51
C MET A 47 11.02 5.58 -15.21
N ALA A 48 9.78 5.92 -15.57
CA ALA A 48 9.14 7.19 -15.22
C ALA A 48 8.88 7.24 -13.70
N TRP A 49 9.93 7.51 -12.93
CA TRP A 49 9.88 7.69 -11.48
C TRP A 49 9.22 9.03 -11.16
N SER A 50 7.90 9.03 -11.09
CA SER A 50 7.09 10.17 -10.66
C SER A 50 6.66 10.03 -9.20
N PHE A 51 6.18 11.12 -8.61
CA PHE A 51 5.71 11.11 -7.23
C PHE A 51 4.57 10.10 -6.98
N PRO A 52 3.56 9.95 -7.86
CA PRO A 52 2.54 8.91 -7.72
C PRO A 52 3.10 7.49 -7.68
N VAL A 53 4.13 7.20 -8.49
CA VAL A 53 4.79 5.88 -8.49
C VAL A 53 5.54 5.66 -7.18
N ALA A 54 6.29 6.67 -6.71
CA ALA A 54 6.99 6.57 -5.43
C ALA A 54 6.02 6.41 -4.24
N LEU A 55 4.89 7.12 -4.26
CA LEU A 55 3.83 7.02 -3.24
C LEU A 55 3.19 5.63 -3.22
N PHE A 56 3.01 5.01 -4.38
CA PHE A 56 2.52 3.63 -4.49
C PHE A 56 3.48 2.64 -3.80
N PHE A 57 4.77 2.70 -4.10
CA PHE A 57 5.76 1.84 -3.44
C PHE A 57 5.91 2.12 -1.94
N TRP A 58 5.82 3.39 -1.54
CA TRP A 58 5.79 3.75 -0.12
C TRP A 58 4.57 3.13 0.59
N THR A 59 3.39 3.14 -0.05
CA THR A 59 2.18 2.49 0.48
C THR A 59 2.38 0.98 0.65
N ILE A 60 3.00 0.32 -0.33
CA ILE A 60 3.36 -1.11 -0.23
C ILE A 60 4.31 -1.35 0.95
N ALA A 61 5.34 -0.53 1.11
CA ALA A 61 6.29 -0.65 2.22
C ALA A 61 5.59 -0.51 3.59
N CYS A 62 4.71 0.47 3.75
CA CYS A 62 3.89 0.66 4.94
C CYS A 62 3.03 -0.57 5.25
N LEU A 63 2.41 -1.16 4.22
CA LEU A 63 1.57 -2.36 4.35
C LEU A 63 2.39 -3.58 4.79
N LEU A 64 3.54 -3.83 4.17
CA LEU A 64 4.43 -4.93 4.55
C LEU A 64 4.91 -4.79 6.00
N ILE A 65 5.29 -3.58 6.41
CA ILE A 65 5.68 -3.30 7.80
C ILE A 65 4.50 -3.53 8.74
N LEU A 66 3.31 -3.04 8.41
CA LEU A 66 2.11 -3.20 9.23
C LEU A 66 1.80 -4.69 9.45
N PHE A 67 1.79 -5.50 8.39
CA PHE A 67 1.54 -6.94 8.51
C PHE A 67 2.63 -7.66 9.29
N THR A 68 3.90 -7.28 9.08
CA THR A 68 5.01 -7.85 9.85
C THR A 68 4.84 -7.57 11.34
N VAL A 69 4.52 -6.33 11.70
CA VAL A 69 4.28 -5.92 13.09
C VAL A 69 3.06 -6.61 13.68
N LEU A 70 1.99 -6.74 12.90
CA LEU A 70 0.77 -7.42 13.34
C LEU A 70 1.02 -8.90 13.61
N ALA A 71 1.73 -9.59 12.70
CA ALA A 71 2.10 -10.99 12.83
C ALA A 71 2.98 -11.26 14.06
N VAL A 72 3.94 -10.37 14.36
CA VAL A 72 4.80 -10.49 15.55
C VAL A 72 4.03 -10.16 16.83
N ARG A 73 3.05 -9.25 16.79
CA ARG A 73 2.29 -8.81 17.98
C ARG A 73 1.17 -9.77 18.38
N PHE A 74 0.43 -10.25 17.39
CA PHE A 74 -0.73 -11.09 17.56
C PHE A 74 -0.52 -12.38 16.75
N PRO A 75 0.18 -13.38 17.31
CA PRO A 75 0.28 -14.69 16.67
C PRO A 75 -1.14 -15.22 16.43
N GLU A 76 -1.50 -15.34 15.16
CA GLU A 76 -2.87 -15.64 14.76
C GLU A 76 -3.19 -17.11 14.99
N THR A 77 -4.33 -17.40 15.62
CA THR A 77 -4.93 -18.74 15.56
C THR A 77 -5.53 -18.93 14.16
N PRO A 78 -5.08 -19.91 13.37
CA PRO A 78 -5.59 -20.14 12.03
C PRO A 78 -7.11 -20.32 12.04
N ARG A 79 -7.81 -19.61 11.15
CA ARG A 79 -9.24 -19.82 10.93
C ARG A 79 -9.43 -20.34 9.51
N LEU A 80 -10.12 -21.47 9.40
CA LEU A 80 -10.49 -22.04 8.09
C LEU A 80 -11.48 -21.07 7.41
N GLY A 81 -11.03 -20.42 6.33
CA GLY A 81 -11.88 -19.60 5.47
C GLY A 81 -12.67 -20.46 4.46
N ALA A 82 -13.45 -19.81 3.60
CA ALA A 82 -14.31 -20.45 2.61
C ALA A 82 -13.57 -21.38 1.60
N LEU A 83 -12.27 -21.14 1.34
CA LEU A 83 -11.43 -21.99 0.49
C LEU A 83 -10.85 -23.23 1.20
N ARG A 84 -11.17 -23.48 2.48
CA ARG A 84 -10.53 -24.51 3.34
C ARG A 84 -9.02 -24.37 3.50
N ILE A 85 -8.45 -23.24 3.08
CA ILE A 85 -7.09 -22.84 3.38
C ILE A 85 -7.13 -22.01 4.67
N GLU A 86 -6.17 -22.23 5.55
CA GLU A 86 -5.95 -21.39 6.72
C GLU A 86 -5.59 -19.98 6.24
N THR A 87 -6.53 -19.03 6.39
CA THR A 87 -6.32 -17.63 6.00
C THR A 87 -6.28 -16.79 7.26
N THR A 88 -5.15 -16.12 7.47
CA THR A 88 -4.99 -15.13 8.53
C THR A 88 -5.79 -13.86 8.20
N ARG A 89 -6.07 -13.02 9.20
CA ARG A 89 -6.64 -11.68 8.96
C ARG A 89 -5.70 -10.85 8.08
N GLY A 90 -4.40 -11.08 8.20
CA GLY A 90 -3.38 -10.55 7.31
C GLY A 90 -3.58 -10.93 5.84
N ASP A 91 -3.80 -12.22 5.57
CA ASP A 91 -3.97 -12.75 4.21
C ASP A 91 -5.18 -12.14 3.50
N ARG A 92 -6.28 -11.90 4.21
CA ARG A 92 -7.51 -11.30 3.64
C ARG A 92 -7.28 -9.88 3.14
N LEU A 93 -6.50 -9.10 3.88
CA LEU A 93 -6.16 -7.73 3.52
C LEU A 93 -5.07 -7.70 2.42
N PHE A 94 -4.17 -8.68 2.37
CA PHE A 94 -3.28 -8.86 1.22
C PHE A 94 -4.05 -9.21 -0.07
N ILE A 95 -5.03 -10.12 0.02
CA ILE A 95 -5.88 -10.52 -1.10
C ILE A 95 -6.70 -9.33 -1.61
N THR A 96 -7.27 -8.49 -0.73
CA THR A 96 -7.98 -7.28 -1.17
C THR A 96 -7.08 -6.36 -1.95
N LEU A 97 -5.88 -6.08 -1.44
CA LEU A 97 -4.91 -5.19 -2.09
C LEU A 97 -4.44 -5.74 -3.43
N LEU A 98 -4.08 -7.03 -3.48
CA LEU A 98 -3.64 -7.69 -4.70
C LEU A 98 -4.75 -7.69 -5.75
N GLY A 99 -5.98 -8.02 -5.37
CA GLY A 99 -7.13 -7.97 -6.28
C GLY A 99 -7.46 -6.53 -6.73
N SER A 100 -7.36 -5.52 -5.85
CA SER A 100 -7.51 -4.12 -6.23
C SER A 100 -6.42 -3.65 -7.21
N ALA A 101 -5.19 -4.17 -7.11
CA ALA A 101 -4.13 -3.90 -8.07
C ALA A 101 -4.46 -4.47 -9.46
N PHE A 102 -4.95 -5.71 -9.52
CA PHE A 102 -5.41 -6.32 -10.78
C PHE A 102 -6.64 -5.59 -11.36
N ILE A 103 -7.57 -5.13 -10.53
CA ILE A 103 -8.72 -4.33 -10.97
C ILE A 103 -8.25 -3.01 -11.58
N ASN A 104 -7.26 -2.33 -10.98
CA ASN A 104 -6.69 -1.11 -11.55
C ASN A 104 -5.97 -1.35 -12.89
N LEU A 105 -5.26 -2.47 -13.03
CA LEU A 105 -4.62 -2.85 -14.30
C LEU A 105 -5.64 -3.21 -15.37
N ALA A 106 -6.69 -3.95 -15.01
CA ALA A 106 -7.79 -4.28 -15.90
C ALA A 106 -8.55 -3.02 -16.34
N TRP A 107 -8.79 -2.08 -15.42
CA TRP A 107 -9.39 -0.79 -15.75
C TRP A 107 -8.54 0.00 -16.74
N LEU A 108 -7.22 0.07 -16.52
CA LEU A 108 -6.28 0.72 -17.42
C LEU A 108 -6.26 0.09 -18.83
N GLY A 109 -6.40 -1.23 -18.92
CA GLY A 109 -6.35 -1.97 -20.19
C GLY A 109 -7.68 -2.05 -20.93
N LEU A 110 -8.81 -1.88 -20.24
CA LEU A 110 -10.16 -2.05 -20.80
C LEU A 110 -10.96 -0.75 -20.90
N SER A 111 -10.53 0.32 -20.25
CA SER A 111 -11.25 1.59 -20.19
C SER A 111 -10.34 2.80 -20.42
N ASP A 112 -10.80 3.74 -21.23
CA ASP A 112 -10.21 5.07 -21.35
C ASP A 112 -10.76 6.07 -20.29
N ALA A 113 -11.65 5.60 -19.40
CA ALA A 113 -12.20 6.43 -18.35
C ALA A 113 -11.13 6.79 -17.32
N ALA A 114 -11.33 7.94 -16.66
CA ALA A 114 -10.40 8.44 -15.68
C ALA A 114 -10.04 7.39 -14.63
N GLN A 115 -8.75 7.20 -14.38
CA GLN A 115 -8.21 6.12 -13.53
C GLN A 115 -8.75 6.16 -12.09
N TRP A 116 -9.19 7.33 -11.62
CA TRP A 116 -9.84 7.50 -10.31
C TRP A 116 -11.18 6.74 -10.23
N GLY A 117 -11.82 6.45 -11.36
CA GLY A 117 -13.00 5.60 -11.45
C GLY A 117 -12.75 4.16 -10.98
N ALA A 118 -11.52 3.66 -11.10
CA ALA A 118 -11.14 2.32 -10.64
C ALA A 118 -11.20 2.15 -9.11
N ILE A 119 -11.27 3.25 -8.35
CA ILE A 119 -11.43 3.20 -6.88
C ILE A 119 -12.78 2.57 -6.51
N VAL A 120 -13.84 2.87 -7.26
CA VAL A 120 -15.20 2.35 -6.99
C VAL A 120 -15.26 0.82 -7.04
N PRO A 121 -14.83 0.13 -8.13
CA PRO A 121 -14.80 -1.33 -8.16
C PRO A 121 -13.80 -1.91 -7.15
N CYS A 122 -12.71 -1.22 -6.82
CA CYS A 122 -11.80 -1.65 -5.75
C CYS A 122 -12.47 -1.66 -4.37
N LEU A 123 -13.28 -0.65 -4.04
CA LEU A 123 -14.03 -0.60 -2.78
C LEU A 123 -15.10 -1.70 -2.70
N ILE A 124 -15.78 -1.97 -3.82
CA ILE A 124 -16.75 -3.07 -3.91
C ILE A 124 -16.05 -4.41 -3.69
N TYR A 125 -14.91 -4.63 -4.33
CA TYR A 125 -14.10 -5.85 -4.16
C TYR A 125 -13.60 -6.00 -2.73
N ALA A 126 -13.07 -4.93 -2.13
CA ALA A 126 -12.61 -4.94 -0.75
C ALA A 126 -13.74 -5.32 0.22
N PHE A 127 -14.93 -4.73 0.04
CA PHE A 127 -16.11 -5.08 0.83
C PHE A 127 -16.50 -6.56 0.67
N ALA A 128 -16.51 -7.07 -0.56
CA ALA A 128 -16.85 -8.47 -0.84
C ALA A 128 -15.87 -9.45 -0.14
N VAL A 129 -14.57 -9.17 -0.21
CA VAL A 129 -13.55 -9.99 0.45
C VAL A 129 -13.72 -9.96 1.96
N PHE A 130 -13.87 -8.79 2.59
CA PHE A 130 -14.08 -8.74 4.05
C PHE A 130 -15.39 -9.38 4.51
N ARG A 131 -16.40 -9.45 3.62
CA ARG A 131 -17.70 -10.04 3.92
C ARG A 131 -17.73 -11.56 3.76
N TRP A 132 -16.96 -12.11 2.81
CA TRP A 132 -17.05 -13.53 2.41
C TRP A 132 -15.81 -14.37 2.70
N LEU A 133 -14.64 -13.74 2.86
CA LEU A 133 -13.47 -14.34 3.49
C LEU A 133 -13.53 -13.97 4.95
#